data_AF-A0A7V6SHY7-F1
#
_entry.id   AF-A0A7V6SHY7-F1
#
_cell.length_a   1.000
_cell.length_b   1.000
_cell.length_c   1.000
_cell.angle_alpha   90.00
_cell.angle_beta   90.00
_cell.angle_gamma   90.00
#
_symmetry.space_group_name_H-M   'P 1'
#
loop_
_entity.id
_entity.type
_entity.pdbx_description
1 polymer ?
#
loop_
_entity_poly.entity_id
_entity_poly.type
_entity_poly.pdbx_seq_one_letter_code
_entity_poly.pdbx_strand_id
1 'polypeptide(L)'
;MATTLTDTGLEVLDASQGLDYHALNAMLNLYDAEGKIQFDKDREAARQYFLQHVNKNTVFFHDLKEKLEYLVEEGYYEKEVLDQYEFDFIKSLYERAYAFKFRFPTFLGAFKYYTSYTLKTFDGKRYLERFEDRVVMVAMFLAAGDTGLAENLVDEIMSGRFQPATPTFLNAGKVARGELVSCFLLRIEDNMESIARGINSSLQLSKRGGGVALLLSNLREQGAPIKKIQNQSSGVIPVMELLEDSFSYANQLG
;
A
#
# COMPACT_ATOMS: atom_id res chain seq x y z
N MET A 1 -11.35 -53.10 -4.47
CA MET A 1 -10.99 -52.17 -5.54
C MET A 1 -12.11 -51.15 -5.68
N ALA A 2 -11.94 -49.96 -5.12
CA ALA A 2 -12.81 -48.82 -5.37
C ALA A 2 -11.91 -47.67 -5.78
N THR A 3 -11.80 -47.45 -7.08
CA THR A 3 -11.12 -46.32 -7.70
C THR A 3 -12.06 -45.11 -7.63
N THR A 4 -11.83 -44.22 -6.67
CA THR A 4 -12.46 -42.90 -6.65
C THR A 4 -11.86 -42.03 -7.76
N LEU A 5 -12.71 -41.30 -8.48
CA LEU A 5 -12.41 -40.42 -9.64
C LEU A 5 -11.48 -39.22 -9.35
N THR A 6 -10.79 -39.22 -8.20
CA THR A 6 -9.90 -38.15 -7.74
C THR A 6 -8.50 -38.68 -7.41
N ASP A 7 -8.16 -39.90 -7.81
CA ASP A 7 -6.80 -40.41 -7.72
C ASP A 7 -6.04 -40.02 -9.00
N THR A 8 -5.31 -38.90 -8.94
CA THR A 8 -4.41 -38.45 -10.03
C THR A 8 -3.07 -39.21 -10.04
N GLY A 9 -2.93 -40.27 -9.24
CA GLY A 9 -1.67 -40.96 -9.04
C GLY A 9 -0.70 -40.13 -8.18
N LEU A 10 0.42 -40.75 -7.81
CA LEU A 10 1.52 -40.03 -7.17
C LEU A 10 2.06 -38.99 -8.15
N GLU A 11 1.75 -37.71 -7.91
CA GLU A 11 2.46 -36.60 -8.54
C GLU A 11 3.93 -36.71 -8.14
N VAL A 12 4.75 -37.22 -9.06
CA VAL A 12 6.19 -37.23 -8.91
C VAL A 12 6.65 -35.78 -9.03
N LEU A 13 6.91 -35.15 -7.89
CA LEU A 13 7.62 -33.88 -7.82
C LEU A 13 8.92 -34.03 -8.60
N ASP A 14 9.01 -33.35 -9.75
CA ASP A 14 10.23 -33.26 -10.53
C ASP A 14 11.28 -32.51 -9.69
N ALA A 15 12.16 -33.26 -9.04
CA ALA A 15 13.21 -32.74 -8.19
C ALA A 15 14.24 -31.87 -8.96
N SER A 16 14.13 -31.75 -10.29
CA SER A 16 14.98 -30.91 -11.12
C SER A 16 14.51 -29.44 -11.22
N GLN A 17 13.25 -29.14 -10.88
CA GLN A 17 12.76 -27.77 -10.69
C GLN A 17 12.68 -27.51 -9.18
N GLY A 18 13.53 -26.60 -8.67
CA GLY A 18 13.44 -26.19 -7.27
C GLY A 18 11.99 -25.79 -6.92
N LEU A 19 11.55 -26.13 -5.70
CA LEU A 19 10.16 -25.90 -5.27
C LEU A 19 9.72 -24.44 -5.54
N ASP A 20 8.50 -24.30 -6.06
CA ASP A 20 7.82 -23.01 -6.25
C ASP A 20 7.73 -22.25 -4.91
N TYR A 21 7.93 -20.94 -4.93
CA TYR A 21 7.92 -20.10 -3.72
C TYR A 21 6.56 -20.11 -3.02
N HIS A 22 5.45 -20.32 -3.74
CA HIS A 22 4.14 -20.53 -3.11
C HIS A 22 4.06 -21.87 -2.37
N ALA A 23 4.60 -22.94 -2.97
CA ALA A 23 4.65 -24.25 -2.33
C ALA A 23 5.54 -24.23 -1.08
N LEU A 24 6.70 -23.54 -1.13
CA LEU A 24 7.57 -23.35 0.03
C LEU A 24 6.88 -22.59 1.16
N ASN A 25 6.13 -21.53 0.85
CA ASN A 25 5.35 -20.79 1.84
C ASN A 25 4.22 -21.66 2.44
N ALA A 26 3.58 -22.51 1.64
CA ALA A 26 2.54 -23.44 2.11
C ALA A 26 3.07 -24.48 3.12
N MET A 27 4.37 -24.77 3.13
CA MET A 27 4.98 -25.67 4.12
C MET A 27 4.87 -25.16 5.56
N LEU A 28 4.64 -23.86 5.77
CA LEU A 28 4.36 -23.30 7.11
C LEU A 28 3.03 -23.81 7.70
N ASN A 29 2.13 -24.32 6.85
CA ASN A 29 0.87 -24.91 7.26
C ASN A 29 0.97 -26.42 7.56
N LEU A 30 2.19 -26.98 7.56
CA LEU A 30 2.45 -28.38 7.85
C LEU A 30 3.31 -28.51 9.10
N TYR A 31 2.95 -29.48 9.95
CA TYR A 31 3.76 -29.90 11.09
C TYR A 31 4.65 -31.08 10.71
N ASP A 32 5.87 -31.11 11.23
CA ASP A 32 6.73 -32.30 11.15
C ASP A 32 6.28 -33.39 12.15
N ALA A 33 7.00 -34.52 12.18
CA ALA A 33 6.68 -35.65 13.04
C ALA A 33 6.75 -35.30 14.54
N GLU A 34 7.49 -34.26 14.90
CA GLU A 34 7.65 -33.73 16.24
C GLU A 34 6.64 -32.61 16.57
N GLY A 35 5.72 -32.29 15.65
CA GLY A 35 4.72 -31.24 15.84
C GLY A 35 5.28 -29.82 15.72
N LYS A 36 6.41 -29.63 15.03
CA LYS A 36 7.02 -28.31 14.80
C LYS A 36 6.78 -27.78 13.39
N ILE A 37 6.74 -26.47 13.28
CA ILE A 37 6.61 -25.74 12.01
C ILE A 37 8.00 -25.52 11.42
N GLN A 38 8.13 -25.72 10.11
CA GLN A 38 9.37 -25.56 9.36
C GLN A 38 9.63 -24.10 8.97
N PHE A 39 9.87 -23.21 9.94
CA PHE A 39 9.99 -21.76 9.70
C PHE A 39 11.04 -21.35 8.64
N ASP A 40 12.13 -22.12 8.48
CA ASP A 40 13.15 -21.83 7.45
C ASP A 40 12.60 -21.93 6.02
N LYS A 41 11.46 -22.62 5.80
CA LYS A 41 10.79 -22.68 4.50
C LYS A 41 10.25 -21.32 4.06
N ASP A 42 9.85 -20.44 4.98
CA ASP A 42 9.43 -19.08 4.65
C ASP A 42 10.59 -18.23 4.12
N ARG A 43 11.77 -18.37 4.73
CA ARG A 43 12.98 -17.68 4.29
C ARG A 43 13.43 -18.15 2.91
N GLU A 44 13.33 -19.46 2.66
CA GLU A 44 13.62 -20.02 1.35
C GLU A 44 12.56 -19.58 0.32
N ALA A 45 11.27 -19.52 0.69
CA ALA A 45 10.21 -18.98 -0.17
C ALA A 45 10.50 -17.52 -0.56
N ALA A 46 10.86 -16.67 0.40
CA ALA A 46 11.24 -15.29 0.13
C ALA A 46 12.44 -15.23 -0.84
N ARG A 47 13.47 -16.03 -0.60
CA ARG A 47 14.65 -16.09 -1.48
C ARG A 47 14.29 -16.52 -2.90
N GLN A 48 13.52 -17.59 -3.05
CA GLN A 48 13.09 -18.10 -4.35
C GLN A 48 12.20 -17.08 -5.07
N TYR A 49 11.31 -16.37 -4.37
CA TYR A 49 10.52 -15.28 -4.95
C TYR A 49 11.42 -14.20 -5.58
N PHE A 50 12.52 -13.83 -4.92
CA PHE A 50 13.46 -12.87 -5.51
C PHE A 50 14.18 -13.41 -6.74
N LEU A 51 14.67 -14.65 -6.69
CA LEU A 51 15.45 -15.26 -7.78
C LEU A 51 14.58 -15.57 -9.01
N GLN A 52 13.37 -16.06 -8.78
CA GLN A 52 12.48 -16.53 -9.84
C GLN A 52 11.62 -15.42 -10.42
N HIS A 53 11.22 -14.43 -9.62
CA HIS A 53 10.26 -13.39 -10.03
C HIS A 53 10.83 -11.97 -9.95
N VAL A 54 11.19 -11.47 -8.76
CA VAL A 54 11.51 -10.04 -8.57
C VAL A 54 12.70 -9.62 -9.42
N ASN A 55 13.84 -10.32 -9.33
CA ASN A 55 15.06 -9.92 -10.03
C ASN A 55 14.92 -9.99 -11.56
N LYS A 56 14.11 -10.93 -12.08
CA LYS A 56 13.86 -11.06 -13.53
C LYS A 56 12.96 -9.95 -14.07
N ASN A 57 12.03 -9.47 -13.24
CA ASN A 57 11.03 -8.47 -13.62
C ASN A 57 11.37 -7.04 -13.19
N THR A 58 12.47 -6.82 -12.48
CA THR A 58 12.96 -5.47 -12.17
C THR A 58 13.67 -4.88 -13.39
N VAL A 59 13.44 -3.61 -13.68
CA VAL A 59 14.16 -2.89 -14.74
C VAL A 59 15.60 -2.64 -14.28
N PHE A 60 16.55 -2.85 -15.19
CA PHE A 60 17.96 -2.55 -14.96
C PHE A 60 18.30 -1.21 -15.62
N PHE A 61 19.04 -0.37 -14.91
CA PHE A 61 19.60 0.90 -15.39
C PHE A 61 21.12 0.85 -15.20
N HIS A 62 21.89 1.54 -16.04
CA HIS A 62 23.35 1.51 -15.95
C HIS A 62 23.86 2.25 -14.71
N ASP A 63 23.21 3.35 -14.35
CA ASP A 63 23.49 4.07 -13.11
C ASP A 63 22.23 4.73 -12.52
N LEU A 64 22.38 5.34 -11.34
CA LEU A 64 21.30 6.01 -10.63
C LEU A 64 20.80 7.25 -11.37
N LYS A 65 21.68 7.95 -12.10
CA LYS A 65 21.31 9.17 -12.80
C LYS A 65 20.36 8.85 -13.94
N GLU A 66 20.72 7.89 -14.79
CA GLU A 66 19.88 7.37 -15.87
C GLU A 66 18.51 6.91 -15.33
N LYS A 67 18.52 6.18 -14.20
CA LYS A 67 17.27 5.75 -13.56
C LYS A 67 16.37 6.93 -13.19
N LEU A 68 16.90 7.93 -12.48
CA LEU A 68 16.10 9.07 -12.02
C LEU A 68 15.63 9.93 -13.19
N GLU A 69 16.47 10.15 -14.19
CA GLU A 69 16.11 10.86 -15.43
C GLU A 69 14.95 10.14 -16.14
N TYR A 70 15.08 8.83 -16.39
CA TYR A 70 14.00 8.03 -16.97
C TYR A 70 12.70 8.10 -16.17
N LEU A 71 12.78 7.98 -14.83
CA LEU A 71 11.59 8.01 -13.97
C LEU A 71 10.89 9.39 -13.99
N VAL A 72 11.63 10.48 -14.17
CA VAL A 72 11.04 11.82 -14.29
C VAL A 72 10.49 12.04 -15.70
N GLU A 73 11.26 11.72 -16.74
CA GLU A 73 10.90 11.94 -18.14
C GLU A 73 9.63 11.18 -18.54
N GLU A 74 9.51 9.92 -18.09
CA GLU A 74 8.34 9.09 -18.33
C GLU A 74 7.19 9.39 -17.35
N GLY A 75 7.34 10.36 -16.45
CA GLY A 75 6.27 10.81 -15.55
C GLY A 75 5.94 9.84 -14.42
N TYR A 76 6.91 9.07 -13.92
CA TYR A 76 6.75 8.25 -12.72
C TYR A 76 7.03 9.02 -11.43
N TYR A 77 8.09 9.83 -11.39
CA TYR A 77 8.52 10.60 -10.21
C TYR A 77 8.32 12.10 -10.37
N GLU A 78 7.92 12.75 -9.28
CA GLU A 78 7.76 14.22 -9.21
C GLU A 78 9.15 14.87 -9.23
N LYS A 79 9.43 15.66 -10.28
CA LYS A 79 10.72 16.34 -10.45
C LYS A 79 11.00 17.32 -9.31
N GLU A 80 9.96 17.98 -8.82
CA GLU A 80 10.02 19.00 -7.78
C GLU A 80 10.57 18.46 -6.45
N VAL A 81 10.42 17.16 -6.20
CA VAL A 81 10.98 16.49 -5.01
C VAL A 81 12.48 16.32 -5.15
N LEU A 82 12.94 15.94 -6.35
CA LEU A 82 14.36 15.74 -6.63
C LEU A 82 15.10 17.07 -6.71
N ASP A 83 14.49 18.11 -7.30
CA ASP A 83 15.05 19.45 -7.47
C ASP A 83 15.38 20.16 -6.13
N GLN A 84 14.86 19.66 -5.01
CA GLN A 84 15.17 20.18 -3.67
C GLN A 84 16.54 19.73 -3.14
N TYR A 85 17.23 18.82 -3.83
CA TYR A 85 18.46 18.21 -3.37
C TYR A 85 19.52 18.17 -4.48
N GLU A 86 20.77 18.37 -4.10
CA GLU A 86 21.90 18.14 -5.00
C GLU A 86 22.03 16.65 -5.34
N PHE A 87 22.36 16.33 -6.59
CA PHE A 87 22.45 14.94 -7.04
C PHE A 87 23.44 14.10 -6.23
N ASP A 88 24.57 14.68 -5.80
CA ASP A 88 25.56 14.00 -4.96
C ASP A 88 24.96 13.59 -3.60
N PHE A 89 24.08 14.43 -3.03
CA PHE A 89 23.36 14.07 -1.82
C PHE A 89 22.38 12.93 -2.08
N ILE A 90 21.57 13.02 -3.15
CA ILE A 90 20.63 11.95 -3.54
C ILE A 90 21.38 10.62 -3.67
N LYS A 91 22.50 10.62 -4.39
CA LYS A 91 23.36 9.45 -4.55
C LYS A 91 23.85 8.91 -3.21
N SER A 92 24.34 9.77 -2.33
CA SER A 92 24.79 9.36 -0.99
C SER A 92 23.67 8.74 -0.15
N LEU A 93 22.43 9.23 -0.32
CA LEU A 93 21.25 8.73 0.39
C LEU A 93 20.82 7.34 -0.12
N TYR A 94 20.89 7.12 -1.44
CA TYR A 94 20.74 5.79 -2.02
C TYR A 94 21.84 4.83 -1.51
N GLU A 95 23.11 5.24 -1.54
CA GLU A 95 24.21 4.43 -1.03
C GLU A 95 23.99 4.06 0.45
N ARG A 96 23.53 5.02 1.26
CA ARG A 96 23.17 4.83 2.67
C ARG A 96 22.06 3.78 2.84
N ALA A 97 20.94 3.91 2.10
CA ALA A 97 19.83 2.96 2.18
C ALA A 97 20.26 1.54 1.77
N TYR A 98 21.02 1.41 0.68
CA TYR A 98 21.50 0.12 0.19
C TYR A 98 22.59 -0.51 1.07
N ALA A 99 23.32 0.29 1.87
CA ALA A 99 24.32 -0.21 2.81
C ALA A 99 23.72 -1.06 3.95
N PHE A 100 22.43 -0.87 4.27
CA PHE A 100 21.70 -1.74 5.21
C PHE A 100 21.60 -3.19 4.72
N LYS A 101 21.77 -3.45 3.42
CA LYS A 101 21.63 -4.78 2.79
C LYS A 101 20.31 -5.46 3.20
N PHE A 102 19.23 -4.68 3.18
CA PHE A 102 17.93 -5.10 3.68
C PHE A 102 17.44 -6.39 3.03
N ARG A 103 16.85 -7.26 3.84
CA ARG A 103 16.21 -8.50 3.39
C ARG A 103 14.86 -8.60 4.07
N PHE A 104 13.82 -8.87 3.28
CA PHE A 104 12.52 -9.17 3.85
C PHE A 104 12.63 -10.42 4.74
N PRO A 105 12.21 -10.35 6.02
CA PRO A 105 12.30 -11.48 6.93
C PRO A 105 11.31 -12.60 6.60
N THR A 106 10.25 -12.28 5.83
CA THR A 106 9.18 -13.21 5.47
C THR A 106 8.81 -13.13 4.00
N PHE A 107 8.30 -14.23 3.42
CA PHE A 107 7.83 -14.26 2.04
C PHE A 107 6.67 -13.28 1.84
N LEU A 108 5.70 -13.27 2.76
CA LEU A 108 4.53 -12.40 2.67
C LEU A 108 4.91 -10.92 2.64
N GLY A 109 5.92 -10.51 3.42
CA GLY A 109 6.40 -9.13 3.40
C GLY A 109 6.94 -8.72 2.02
N ALA A 110 7.78 -9.56 1.42
CA ALA A 110 8.30 -9.34 0.07
C ALA A 110 7.17 -9.35 -0.96
N PHE A 111 6.33 -10.38 -0.94
CA PHE A 111 5.21 -10.53 -1.86
C PHE A 111 4.26 -9.33 -1.80
N LYS A 112 3.89 -8.88 -0.59
CA LYS A 112 2.99 -7.74 -0.39
C LYS A 112 3.61 -6.44 -0.89
N TYR A 113 4.90 -6.21 -0.63
CA TYR A 113 5.60 -5.03 -1.13
C TYR A 113 5.60 -4.97 -2.66
N TYR A 114 6.04 -6.04 -3.33
CA TYR A 114 6.15 -6.05 -4.79
C TYR A 114 4.80 -6.14 -5.51
N THR A 115 3.76 -6.65 -4.86
CA THR A 115 2.42 -6.69 -5.47
C THR A 115 1.64 -5.40 -5.30
N SER A 116 1.76 -4.72 -4.16
CA SER A 116 0.89 -3.59 -3.79
C SER A 116 1.58 -2.25 -3.50
N TYR A 117 2.90 -2.18 -3.33
CA TYR A 117 3.60 -0.95 -2.90
C TYR A 117 4.61 -0.40 -3.91
N THR A 118 5.47 -1.27 -4.43
CA THR A 118 6.53 -0.86 -5.34
C THR A 118 5.97 -0.20 -6.60
N LEU A 119 6.68 0.80 -7.12
CA LEU A 119 6.40 1.36 -8.44
C LEU A 119 6.57 0.30 -9.53
N LYS A 120 5.59 0.24 -10.43
CA LYS A 120 5.61 -0.57 -11.63
C LYS A 120 5.57 0.32 -12.86
N THR A 121 5.99 -0.21 -13.99
CA THR A 121 5.69 0.39 -15.29
C THR A 121 4.18 0.56 -15.46
N PHE A 122 3.73 1.54 -16.24
CA PHE A 122 2.30 1.80 -16.43
C PHE A 122 1.54 0.60 -17.01
N ASP A 123 2.21 -0.28 -17.76
CA ASP A 123 1.63 -1.53 -18.25
C ASP A 123 1.57 -2.66 -17.19
N GLY A 124 2.07 -2.40 -15.98
CA GLY A 124 2.05 -3.29 -14.83
C GLY A 124 3.03 -4.47 -14.89
N LYS A 125 3.88 -4.56 -15.93
CA LYS A 125 4.69 -5.77 -16.18
C LYS A 125 6.02 -5.82 -15.45
N ARG A 126 6.63 -4.67 -15.16
CA ARG A 126 7.97 -4.59 -14.57
C ARG A 126 8.02 -3.73 -13.32
N TYR A 127 8.97 -4.01 -12.44
CA TYR A 127 9.24 -3.22 -11.24
C TYR A 127 10.28 -2.15 -11.53
N LEU A 128 10.02 -0.93 -11.06
CA LEU A 128 10.91 0.23 -11.17
C LEU A 128 11.61 0.55 -9.84
N GLU A 129 11.06 0.05 -8.73
CA GLU A 129 11.58 0.27 -7.38
C GLU A 129 11.93 -1.06 -6.66
N ARG A 130 13.01 -1.02 -5.89
CA ARG A 130 13.26 -1.88 -4.72
C ARG A 130 12.78 -1.19 -3.45
N PHE A 131 12.83 -1.89 -2.32
CA PHE A 131 12.40 -1.33 -1.03
C PHE A 131 13.19 -0.07 -0.66
N GLU A 132 14.50 -0.13 -0.83
CA GLU A 132 15.44 0.96 -0.57
C GLU A 132 15.11 2.20 -1.39
N ASP A 133 14.81 2.04 -2.69
CA ASP A 133 14.44 3.16 -3.56
C ASP A 133 13.19 3.89 -3.04
N ARG A 134 12.17 3.11 -2.64
CA ARG A 134 10.93 3.65 -2.12
C ARG A 134 11.16 4.40 -0.83
N VAL A 135 11.97 3.86 0.07
CA VAL A 135 12.34 4.50 1.34
C VAL A 135 13.05 5.83 1.09
N VAL A 136 14.03 5.87 0.19
CA VAL A 136 14.75 7.12 -0.14
C VAL A 136 13.79 8.19 -0.65
N MET A 137 12.94 7.85 -1.62
CA MET A 137 12.00 8.84 -2.14
C MET A 137 10.95 9.29 -1.11
N VAL A 138 10.51 8.41 -0.20
CA VAL A 138 9.63 8.80 0.91
C VAL A 138 10.35 9.76 1.86
N ALA A 139 11.59 9.46 2.22
CA ALA A 139 12.40 10.29 3.09
C ALA A 139 12.64 11.68 2.48
N MET A 140 13.05 11.74 1.21
CA MET A 140 13.27 13.00 0.49
C MET A 140 11.98 13.84 0.40
N PHE A 141 10.86 13.20 0.08
CA PHE A 141 9.56 13.88 0.00
C PHE A 141 9.15 14.48 1.34
N LEU A 142 9.25 13.72 2.43
CA LEU A 142 8.84 14.17 3.76
C LEU A 142 9.80 15.20 4.37
N ALA A 143 11.08 15.12 4.02
CA ALA A 143 12.11 16.02 4.53
C ALA A 143 12.14 17.39 3.83
N ALA A 144 11.49 17.52 2.67
CA ALA A 144 11.26 18.81 1.99
C ALA A 144 12.51 19.71 1.87
N GLY A 145 13.64 19.11 1.45
CA GLY A 145 14.93 19.79 1.27
C GLY A 145 15.86 19.72 2.48
N ASP A 146 15.39 19.27 3.65
CA ASP A 146 16.24 19.08 4.83
C ASP A 146 17.03 17.77 4.71
N THR A 147 18.32 17.89 4.40
CA THR A 147 19.21 16.73 4.20
C THR A 147 19.38 15.91 5.48
N GLY A 148 19.47 16.54 6.65
CA GLY A 148 19.67 15.83 7.92
C GLY A 148 18.43 15.03 8.31
N LEU A 149 17.24 15.60 8.08
CA LEU A 149 15.98 14.89 8.27
C LEU A 149 15.82 13.73 7.28
N ALA A 150 16.20 13.92 6.00
CA ALA A 150 16.13 12.86 4.99
C ALA A 150 17.01 11.65 5.37
N GLU A 151 18.25 11.88 5.83
CA GLU A 151 19.13 10.81 6.33
C GLU A 151 18.53 10.08 7.53
N ASN A 152 18.01 10.82 8.51
CA ASN A 152 17.39 10.23 9.69
C ASN A 152 16.17 9.38 9.31
N LEU A 153 15.32 9.87 8.40
CA LEU A 153 14.14 9.12 7.93
C LEU A 153 14.54 7.83 7.22
N VAL A 154 15.58 7.85 6.38
CA VAL A 154 16.12 6.64 5.76
C VAL A 154 16.55 5.64 6.84
N ASP A 155 17.33 6.07 7.83
CA ASP A 155 17.82 5.18 8.88
C ASP A 155 16.69 4.60 9.74
N GLU A 156 15.71 5.41 10.12
CA GLU A 156 14.57 4.98 10.94
C GLU A 156 13.68 3.98 10.18
N ILE A 157 13.46 4.17 8.87
CA ILE A 157 12.65 3.25 8.07
C ILE A 157 13.44 1.97 7.73
N MET A 158 14.70 2.09 7.31
CA MET A 158 15.54 0.94 6.94
C MET A 158 15.85 0.04 8.13
N SER A 159 15.93 0.59 9.34
CA SER A 159 16.08 -0.19 10.57
C SER A 159 14.78 -0.83 11.07
N GLY A 160 13.63 -0.47 10.49
CA GLY A 160 12.31 -0.95 10.90
C GLY A 160 11.77 -0.28 12.17
N ARG A 161 12.39 0.80 12.65
CA ARG A 161 11.90 1.57 13.82
C ARG A 161 10.71 2.45 13.48
N PHE A 162 10.65 2.92 12.24
CA PHE A 162 9.56 3.74 11.74
C PHE A 162 8.95 3.14 10.46
N GLN A 163 7.63 3.11 10.39
CA GLN A 163 6.90 2.75 9.18
C GLN A 163 5.80 3.81 8.95
N PRO A 164 5.93 4.64 7.90
CA PRO A 164 4.87 5.57 7.53
C PRO A 164 3.58 4.80 7.18
N ALA A 165 2.43 5.47 7.38
CA ALA A 165 1.14 4.93 6.96
C ALA A 165 1.14 4.60 5.46
N THR A 166 0.40 3.57 5.06
CA THR A 166 0.26 3.15 3.66
C THR A 166 0.01 4.28 2.67
N PRO A 167 -0.94 5.22 2.87
CA PRO A 167 -1.15 6.31 1.90
C PRO A 167 0.08 7.20 1.73
N THR A 168 0.90 7.37 2.76
CA THR A 168 2.16 8.12 2.64
C THR A 168 3.25 7.29 1.97
N PHE A 169 3.51 6.07 2.46
CA PHE A 169 4.59 5.22 1.95
C PHE A 169 4.39 4.81 0.49
N LEU A 170 3.13 4.62 0.07
CA LEU A 170 2.78 4.25 -1.30
C LEU A 170 2.98 5.40 -2.29
N ASN A 171 2.56 6.61 -1.90
CA ASN A 171 2.29 7.72 -2.83
C ASN A 171 3.38 8.81 -2.87
N ALA A 172 4.13 9.01 -1.78
CA ALA A 172 5.08 10.13 -1.69
C ALA A 172 6.05 10.15 -2.89
N GLY A 173 6.23 11.30 -3.55
CA GLY A 173 7.17 11.46 -4.67
C GLY A 173 6.82 10.76 -5.99
N LYS A 174 5.65 10.12 -6.12
CA LYS A 174 5.14 9.61 -7.41
C LYS A 174 4.24 10.65 -8.06
N VAL A 175 4.26 10.77 -9.39
CA VAL A 175 3.40 11.70 -10.14
C VAL A 175 1.94 11.24 -10.11
N ALA A 176 1.69 10.00 -10.55
CA ALA A 176 0.37 9.40 -10.56
C ALA A 176 0.04 8.84 -9.16
N ARG A 177 -0.25 9.74 -8.21
CA ARG A 177 -0.45 9.39 -6.80
C ARG A 177 -1.83 9.71 -6.26
N GLY A 178 -2.23 8.95 -5.23
CA GLY A 178 -3.33 9.33 -4.35
C GLY A 178 -2.92 10.38 -3.32
N GLU A 179 -3.84 10.68 -2.40
CA GLU A 179 -3.55 11.53 -1.25
C GLU A 179 -2.64 10.81 -0.23
N LEU A 180 -1.92 11.59 0.57
CA LEU A 180 -1.05 11.06 1.63
C LEU A 180 -1.81 10.74 2.92
N VAL A 181 -3.03 11.26 3.04
CA VAL A 181 -3.94 11.07 4.17
C VAL A 181 -5.22 10.42 3.65
N SER A 182 -5.70 9.40 4.36
CA SER A 182 -6.86 8.62 3.94
C SER A 182 -7.89 8.40 5.05
N CYS A 183 -7.80 9.10 6.19
CA CYS A 183 -8.75 8.94 7.29
C CYS A 183 -9.31 10.29 7.73
N PHE A 184 -10.64 10.43 7.70
CA PHE A 184 -11.33 11.69 7.94
C PHE A 184 -12.49 11.51 8.91
N LEU A 185 -12.70 12.50 9.78
CA LEU A 185 -13.84 12.56 10.70
C LEU A 185 -14.61 13.85 10.41
N LEU A 186 -15.91 13.70 10.11
CA LEU A 186 -16.79 14.80 9.77
C LEU A 186 -17.91 14.91 10.81
N ARG A 187 -18.30 16.15 11.13
CA ARG A 187 -19.48 16.42 11.94
C ARG A 187 -20.65 16.79 11.04
N ILE A 188 -21.83 16.25 11.33
CA ILE A 188 -23.09 16.66 10.70
C ILE A 188 -23.90 17.44 11.73
N GLU A 189 -24.34 18.64 11.38
CA GLU A 189 -25.26 19.46 12.17
C GLU A 189 -26.73 19.18 11.80
N ASP A 190 -27.66 19.52 12.70
CA ASP A 190 -29.09 19.20 12.60
C ASP A 190 -29.88 20.07 11.59
N ASN A 191 -29.40 20.14 10.35
CA ASN A 191 -30.02 20.84 9.23
C ASN A 191 -29.68 20.19 7.88
N MET A 192 -30.52 20.45 6.88
CA MET A 192 -30.41 19.82 5.56
C MET A 192 -29.13 20.22 4.83
N GLU A 193 -28.66 21.45 5.01
CA GLU A 193 -27.42 21.95 4.41
C GLU A 193 -26.21 21.14 4.88
N SER A 194 -26.14 20.84 6.18
CA SER A 194 -25.05 20.05 6.75
C SER A 194 -25.14 18.58 6.36
N ILE A 195 -26.35 18.00 6.29
CA ILE A 195 -26.55 16.62 5.80
C ILE A 195 -26.06 16.51 4.34
N ALA A 196 -26.50 17.43 3.48
CA ALA A 196 -26.10 17.46 2.07
C ALA A 196 -24.59 17.63 1.89
N ARG A 197 -23.95 18.49 2.71
CA ARG A 197 -22.48 18.61 2.73
C ARG A 197 -21.78 17.35 3.21
N GLY A 198 -22.34 16.66 4.21
CA GLY A 198 -21.82 15.38 4.68
C GLY A 198 -21.77 14.35 3.55
N ILE A 199 -22.88 14.18 2.83
CA ILE A 199 -23.00 13.32 1.64
C ILE A 199 -21.99 13.71 0.56
N ASN A 200 -21.92 15.01 0.21
CA ASN A 200 -20.97 15.49 -0.79
C ASN A 200 -19.52 15.21 -0.38
N SER A 201 -19.18 15.45 0.88
CA SER A 201 -17.83 15.20 1.41
C SER A 201 -17.47 13.73 1.35
N SER A 202 -18.41 12.84 1.72
CA SER A 202 -18.23 11.38 1.58
C SER A 202 -17.92 11.00 0.13
N LEU A 203 -18.66 11.53 -0.86
CA LEU A 203 -18.37 11.28 -2.27
C LEU A 203 -16.97 11.76 -2.69
N GLN A 204 -16.57 12.97 -2.28
CA GLN A 204 -15.27 13.54 -2.68
C GLN A 204 -14.07 12.85 -2.03
N LEU A 205 -14.22 12.40 -0.78
CA LEU A 205 -13.16 11.73 -0.03
C LEU A 205 -13.08 10.25 -0.43
N SER A 206 -14.21 9.58 -0.57
CA SER A 206 -14.27 8.14 -0.92
C SER A 206 -13.68 7.87 -2.31
N LYS A 207 -13.98 8.71 -3.32
CA LYS A 207 -13.41 8.55 -4.67
C LYS A 207 -11.86 8.62 -4.70
N ARG A 208 -11.24 9.17 -3.64
CA ARG A 208 -9.78 9.27 -3.48
C ARG A 208 -9.21 8.20 -2.54
N GLY A 209 -10.01 7.20 -2.15
CA GLY A 209 -9.61 6.15 -1.20
C GLY A 209 -9.63 6.57 0.26
N GLY A 210 -10.34 7.66 0.59
CA GLY A 210 -10.49 8.14 1.96
C GLY A 210 -11.54 7.35 2.74
N GLY A 211 -11.17 6.79 3.89
CA GLY A 211 -12.09 6.33 4.91
C GLY A 211 -12.66 7.50 5.70
N VAL A 212 -13.99 7.57 5.79
CA VAL A 212 -14.70 8.70 6.40
C VAL A 212 -15.65 8.20 7.50
N ALA A 213 -15.53 8.76 8.69
CA ALA A 213 -16.48 8.57 9.78
C ALA A 213 -17.30 9.86 9.98
N LEU A 214 -18.61 9.74 10.17
CA LEU A 214 -19.52 10.88 10.34
C LEU A 214 -20.22 10.83 11.70
N LEU A 215 -20.20 11.95 12.43
CA LEU A 215 -20.96 12.10 13.68
C LEU A 215 -22.44 12.35 13.37
N LEU A 216 -23.29 11.42 13.77
CA LEU A 216 -24.76 11.52 13.61
C LEU A 216 -25.48 11.95 14.89
N SER A 217 -24.79 12.03 16.03
CA SER A 217 -25.41 12.29 17.34
C SER A 217 -26.09 13.65 17.48
N ASN A 218 -25.76 14.61 16.62
CA ASN A 218 -26.42 15.92 16.63
C ASN A 218 -27.77 15.91 15.92
N LEU A 219 -28.03 14.93 15.04
CA LEU A 219 -29.26 14.86 14.28
C LEU A 219 -30.43 14.55 15.22
N ARG A 220 -31.52 15.30 15.05
CA ARG A 220 -32.75 15.09 15.81
C ARG A 220 -33.28 13.67 15.63
N GLU A 221 -33.88 13.14 16.69
CA GLU A 221 -34.42 11.79 16.75
C GLU A 221 -35.63 11.59 15.82
N GLN A 222 -36.02 10.33 15.61
CA GLN A 222 -37.24 9.98 14.88
C GLN A 222 -38.46 10.51 15.64
N GLY A 223 -39.37 11.17 14.93
CA GLY A 223 -40.57 11.79 15.51
C GLY A 223 -40.36 13.20 16.08
N ALA A 224 -39.12 13.71 16.10
CA ALA A 224 -38.85 15.10 16.45
C ALA A 224 -39.61 16.09 15.53
N PRO A 225 -39.98 17.28 16.02
CA PRO A 225 -40.72 18.26 15.23
C PRO A 225 -39.86 18.91 14.14
N ILE A 226 -40.49 19.25 13.01
CA ILE A 226 -39.90 20.05 11.94
C ILE A 226 -40.78 21.27 11.70
N LYS A 227 -40.19 22.48 11.75
CA LYS A 227 -40.94 23.75 11.61
C LYS A 227 -42.16 23.82 12.56
N LYS A 228 -42.01 23.31 13.80
CA LYS A 228 -43.06 23.18 14.83
C LYS A 228 -44.18 22.16 14.55
N ILE A 229 -44.15 21.47 13.42
CA ILE A 229 -45.08 20.38 13.11
C ILE A 229 -44.55 19.11 13.79
N GLN A 230 -45.39 18.48 14.62
CA GLN A 230 -45.02 17.32 15.44
C GLN A 230 -44.88 16.04 14.60
N ASN A 231 -44.05 15.10 15.06
CA ASN A 231 -43.88 13.76 14.49
C ASN A 231 -43.47 13.75 12.99
N GLN A 232 -42.50 14.59 12.61
CA GLN A 232 -42.09 14.76 11.20
C GLN A 232 -40.68 14.24 10.89
N SER A 233 -39.75 14.28 11.84
CA SER A 233 -38.38 13.79 11.60
C SER A 233 -38.34 12.29 11.34
N SER A 234 -37.58 11.88 10.33
CA SER A 234 -37.32 10.46 10.02
C SER A 234 -36.11 9.89 10.77
N GLY A 235 -35.43 10.69 11.60
CA GLY A 235 -34.26 10.27 12.38
C GLY A 235 -33.01 10.02 11.52
N VAL A 236 -32.06 9.26 12.07
CA VAL A 236 -30.73 9.07 11.47
C VAL A 236 -30.67 8.00 10.38
N ILE A 237 -31.58 7.02 10.37
CA ILE A 237 -31.52 5.87 9.48
C ILE A 237 -31.54 6.27 7.99
N PRO A 238 -32.45 7.17 7.53
CA PRO A 238 -32.42 7.59 6.13
C PRO A 238 -31.15 8.36 5.74
N VAL A 239 -30.53 9.07 6.70
CA VAL A 239 -29.24 9.73 6.45
C VAL A 239 -28.13 8.69 6.29
N MET A 240 -28.15 7.62 7.10
CA MET A 240 -27.21 6.50 6.96
C MET A 240 -27.35 5.81 5.60
N GLU A 241 -28.57 5.59 5.12
CA GLU A 241 -28.84 5.00 3.80
C GLU A 241 -28.26 5.85 2.66
N LEU A 242 -28.47 7.18 2.70
CA LEU A 242 -27.86 8.08 1.71
C LEU A 242 -26.33 8.08 1.75
N LEU A 243 -25.73 7.94 2.93
CA LEU A 243 -24.29 7.85 3.10
C LEU A 243 -23.75 6.51 2.57
N GLU A 244 -24.42 5.40 2.86
CA GLU A 244 -24.10 4.06 2.35
C GLU A 244 -24.07 4.04 0.81
N ASP A 245 -25.11 4.57 0.18
CA ASP A 245 -25.18 4.67 -1.29
C ASP A 245 -24.05 5.53 -1.85
N SER A 246 -23.69 6.60 -1.14
CA SER A 246 -22.58 7.48 -1.54
C SER A 246 -21.23 6.76 -1.51
N PHE A 247 -20.95 5.99 -0.47
CA PHE A 247 -19.72 5.20 -0.37
C PHE A 247 -19.69 4.05 -1.38
N SER A 248 -20.82 3.37 -1.57
CA SER A 248 -20.96 2.29 -2.54
C SER A 248 -20.72 2.77 -3.98
N TYR A 249 -21.20 3.97 -4.31
CA TYR A 249 -21.00 4.57 -5.63
C TYR A 249 -19.56 5.05 -5.86
N ALA A 250 -18.99 5.77 -4.89
CA ALA A 250 -17.67 6.41 -5.02
C ALA A 250 -16.55 5.51 -4.49
N ASN A 251 -16.39 4.32 -5.06
CA ASN A 251 -15.29 3.42 -4.70
C ASN A 251 -13.93 3.91 -5.24
N GLN A 252 -12.86 3.48 -4.60
CA GLN A 252 -11.50 3.71 -5.09
C GLN A 252 -11.31 2.91 -6.40
N LEU A 253 -10.57 3.48 -7.36
CA LEU A 253 -10.22 2.80 -8.62
C LEU A 253 -9.57 1.43 -8.32
N GLY A 254 -10.37 0.36 -8.47
CA GLY A 254 -9.98 -1.05 -8.23
C GLY A 254 -10.83 -1.72 -7.16
#